data_AF-A0A950ISP4-F1
#
_entry.id   AF-A0A950ISP4-F1
#
_cell.length_a   1.000
_cell.length_b   1.000
_cell.length_c   1.000
_cell.angle_alpha   90.00
_cell.angle_beta   90.00
_cell.angle_gamma   90.00
#
_symmetry.space_group_name_H-M   'P 1'
#
loop_
_entity.id
_entity.type
_entity.pdbx_description
1 polymer ?
#
loop_
_entity_poly.entity_id
_entity_poly.type
_entity_poly.pdbx_seq_one_letter_code
_entity_poly.pdbx_strand_id
1 'polypeptide(L)'
;MISLCRQTSVLLFCALLFPGFFVHASAQDPQTPHPVSASPSILVNGTLYVSGQGSRKPDGSRPREFPGQVDQVLHNLRATLNSAGMDFDNVVWMNVYLTSIGDIAGMEEVYWREIGSSPPARTVLTVAALPDGDRIEINCIAVQDKAHRRAIWPEGWPSGPHSDPPAIQAGDVLYLSAQGGADPHTGKLASDFAGEVKQALDNVSVVLQAAHMSTKNVVWVNPYMSVGGQYDA
;
A
#
# COMPACT_ATOMS: atom_id res chain seq x y z
N MET A 1 -41.92 -63.21 -20.75
CA MET A 1 -40.62 -63.02 -21.41
C MET A 1 -39.95 -61.79 -20.80
N ILE A 2 -38.90 -62.06 -20.00
CA ILE A 2 -37.70 -61.25 -19.66
C ILE A 2 -37.77 -59.72 -19.95
N SER A 3 -37.63 -58.87 -18.92
CA SER A 3 -36.40 -58.06 -18.73
C SER A 3 -36.50 -56.99 -17.62
N LEU A 4 -35.50 -57.08 -16.71
CA LEU A 4 -34.79 -56.12 -15.85
C LEU A 4 -35.40 -54.71 -15.58
N CYS A 5 -35.59 -54.29 -14.32
CA CYS A 5 -34.56 -53.88 -13.34
C CYS A 5 -33.85 -52.54 -13.66
N ARG A 6 -34.22 -51.47 -12.93
CA ARG A 6 -33.25 -50.62 -12.20
C ARG A 6 -33.95 -49.64 -11.24
N GLN A 7 -33.54 -49.74 -9.98
CA GLN A 7 -33.82 -48.90 -8.82
C GLN A 7 -33.22 -47.49 -9.01
N THR A 8 -33.99 -46.44 -8.75
CA THR A 8 -33.51 -45.05 -8.68
C THR A 8 -33.38 -44.67 -7.21
N SER A 9 -32.16 -44.69 -6.68
CA SER A 9 -31.86 -44.15 -5.35
C SER A 9 -31.63 -42.63 -5.46
N VAL A 10 -32.48 -41.86 -4.79
CA VAL A 10 -32.34 -40.43 -4.59
C VAL A 10 -31.27 -40.20 -3.51
N LEU A 11 -30.12 -39.63 -3.90
CA LEU A 11 -29.12 -39.13 -2.96
C LEU A 11 -29.32 -37.63 -2.78
N LEU A 12 -29.89 -37.27 -1.63
CA LEU A 12 -30.00 -35.91 -1.11
C LEU A 12 -28.61 -35.48 -0.59
N PHE A 13 -27.91 -34.60 -1.30
CA PHE A 13 -26.64 -34.05 -0.85
C PHE A 13 -26.88 -32.78 -0.03
N CYS A 14 -26.84 -32.91 1.29
CA CYS A 14 -26.73 -31.80 2.23
C CYS A 14 -25.34 -31.17 2.08
N ALA A 15 -25.25 -30.00 1.45
CA ALA A 15 -24.04 -29.18 1.47
C ALA A 15 -23.94 -28.46 2.82
N LEU A 16 -23.05 -28.97 3.69
CA LEU A 16 -22.61 -28.29 4.90
C LEU A 16 -21.77 -27.07 4.50
N LEU A 17 -22.22 -25.88 4.91
CA LEU A 17 -21.49 -24.62 4.79
C LEU A 17 -20.27 -24.64 5.73
N PHE A 18 -19.08 -24.83 5.18
CA PHE A 18 -17.84 -24.42 5.82
C PHE A 18 -17.49 -23.01 5.34
N PRO A 19 -17.13 -22.05 6.22
CA PRO A 19 -16.55 -20.79 5.79
C PRO A 19 -15.11 -21.06 5.36
N GLY A 20 -14.93 -21.49 4.11
CA GLY A 20 -13.63 -21.58 3.48
C GLY A 20 -13.09 -20.19 3.22
N PHE A 21 -11.85 -19.95 3.62
CA PHE A 21 -11.05 -18.80 3.20
C PHE A 21 -11.06 -18.72 1.67
N PHE A 22 -11.81 -17.78 1.10
CA PHE A 22 -11.72 -17.49 -0.33
C PHE A 22 -10.52 -16.58 -0.56
N VAL A 23 -9.39 -17.18 -0.94
CA VAL A 23 -8.34 -16.44 -1.65
C VAL A 23 -8.83 -16.28 -3.08
N HIS A 24 -9.32 -15.09 -3.44
CA HIS A 24 -9.57 -14.75 -4.85
C HIS A 24 -8.24 -14.31 -5.46
N ALA A 25 -7.51 -15.25 -6.04
CA ALA A 25 -6.44 -14.93 -6.97
C ALA A 25 -7.08 -14.59 -8.32
N SER A 26 -6.86 -13.38 -8.84
CA SER A 26 -7.27 -13.03 -10.19
C SER A 26 -6.45 -13.86 -11.18
N ALA A 27 -7.12 -14.65 -12.04
CA ALA A 27 -6.47 -15.50 -13.03
C ALA A 27 -5.83 -14.64 -14.14
N GLN A 28 -4.55 -14.88 -14.44
CA GLN A 28 -3.84 -14.23 -15.55
C GLN A 28 -4.12 -14.92 -16.89
N ASP A 29 -4.10 -14.12 -17.96
CA ASP A 29 -4.14 -14.55 -19.36
C ASP A 29 -2.89 -15.41 -19.69
N PRO A 30 -3.05 -16.64 -20.23
CA PRO A 30 -1.96 -17.61 -20.43
C PRO A 30 -0.91 -17.29 -21.52
N GLN A 31 -0.87 -16.08 -22.10
CA GLN A 31 -0.08 -15.80 -23.32
C GLN A 31 1.10 -14.80 -23.17
N THR A 32 1.59 -14.45 -21.98
CA THR A 32 2.76 -13.55 -21.85
C THR A 32 4.09 -14.27 -21.58
N PRO A 33 5.08 -14.21 -22.50
CA PRO A 33 6.39 -14.82 -22.33
C PRO A 33 7.36 -13.88 -21.57
N HIS A 34 7.16 -13.70 -20.26
CA HIS A 34 8.17 -13.06 -19.38
C HIS A 34 8.20 -13.77 -18.01
N PRO A 35 9.38 -13.85 -17.34
CA PRO A 35 9.62 -14.74 -16.22
C PRO A 35 8.89 -14.27 -14.97
N VAL A 36 8.04 -15.15 -14.44
CA VAL A 36 7.30 -15.03 -13.16
C VAL A 36 6.65 -13.66 -12.95
N SER A 37 5.49 -13.44 -13.58
CA SER A 37 4.62 -12.33 -13.16
C SER A 37 4.18 -12.58 -11.72
N ALA A 38 4.56 -11.68 -10.80
CA ALA A 38 3.86 -11.60 -9.53
C ALA A 38 2.37 -11.33 -9.79
N SER A 39 1.50 -11.75 -8.87
CA SER A 39 0.08 -11.40 -8.94
C SER A 39 -0.07 -9.88 -8.80
N PRO A 40 -0.89 -9.21 -9.61
CA PRO A 40 -1.08 -7.75 -9.51
C PRO A 40 -1.62 -7.34 -8.14
N SER A 41 -2.44 -8.22 -7.53
CA SER A 41 -2.88 -8.12 -6.15
C SER A 41 -3.31 -9.48 -5.62
N ILE A 42 -3.39 -9.59 -4.29
CA ILE A 42 -3.96 -10.75 -3.59
C ILE A 42 -4.93 -10.24 -2.54
N LEU A 43 -6.18 -10.72 -2.60
CA LEU A 43 -7.20 -10.46 -1.59
C LEU A 43 -7.23 -11.62 -0.59
N VAL A 44 -6.98 -11.31 0.69
CA VAL A 44 -7.07 -12.28 1.78
C VAL A 44 -7.86 -11.64 2.92
N ASN A 45 -8.96 -12.27 3.34
CA ASN A 45 -9.76 -11.86 4.49
C ASN A 45 -10.16 -10.37 4.50
N GLY A 46 -10.53 -9.84 3.34
CA GLY A 46 -10.94 -8.44 3.20
C GLY A 46 -9.78 -7.43 3.15
N THR A 47 -8.53 -7.89 3.17
CA THR A 47 -7.34 -7.06 2.93
C THR A 47 -6.76 -7.37 1.56
N LEU A 48 -6.62 -6.33 0.73
CA LEU A 48 -6.01 -6.39 -0.59
C LEU A 48 -4.57 -5.90 -0.50
N TYR A 49 -3.63 -6.76 -0.90
CA TYR A 49 -2.22 -6.42 -1.06
C TYR A 49 -1.95 -6.20 -2.54
N VAL A 50 -1.55 -4.99 -2.93
CA VAL A 50 -1.33 -4.61 -4.33
C VAL A 50 0.18 -4.57 -4.62
N SER A 51 0.62 -5.29 -5.64
CA SER A 51 2.00 -5.22 -6.13
C SER A 51 2.31 -3.87 -6.76
N GLY A 52 3.60 -3.54 -6.90
CA GLY A 52 4.04 -2.30 -7.52
C GLY A 52 3.41 -2.07 -8.89
N GLN A 53 2.72 -0.94 -9.03
CA GLN A 53 2.13 -0.48 -10.28
C GLN A 53 2.98 0.65 -10.85
N GLY A 54 3.49 0.44 -12.06
CA GLY A 54 4.20 1.44 -12.85
C GLY A 54 3.28 2.22 -13.80
N SER A 55 3.88 3.08 -14.62
CA SER A 55 3.19 3.99 -15.57
C SER A 55 2.86 3.37 -16.92
N ARG A 56 3.02 2.05 -17.06
CA ARG A 56 2.66 1.31 -18.28
C ARG A 56 1.16 1.16 -18.43
N LYS A 57 0.67 1.35 -19.65
CA LYS A 57 -0.69 1.05 -20.08
C LYS A 57 -0.82 -0.43 -20.46
N PRO A 58 -2.04 -0.96 -20.58
CA PRO A 58 -2.28 -2.33 -21.06
C PRO A 58 -1.68 -2.63 -22.44
N ASP A 59 -1.55 -1.61 -23.29
CA ASP A 59 -0.92 -1.73 -24.62
C ASP A 59 0.63 -1.68 -24.57
N GLY A 60 1.21 -1.61 -23.38
CA GLY A 60 2.66 -1.52 -23.14
C GLY A 60 3.25 -0.13 -23.31
N SER A 61 2.47 0.86 -23.79
CA SER A 61 2.94 2.24 -23.90
C SER A 61 2.95 2.95 -22.53
N ARG A 62 3.61 4.10 -22.45
CA ARG A 62 3.62 4.97 -21.26
C ARG A 62 3.60 6.44 -21.63
N PRO A 63 3.00 7.32 -20.81
CA PRO A 63 3.06 8.76 -21.02
C PRO A 63 4.51 9.28 -21.04
N ARG A 64 4.79 10.28 -21.89
CA ARG A 64 6.12 10.90 -22.00
C ARG A 64 6.41 11.82 -20.83
N GLU A 65 5.46 12.69 -20.51
CA GLU A 65 5.59 13.67 -19.44
C GLU A 65 5.32 13.05 -18.08
N PHE A 66 6.08 13.48 -17.08
CA PHE A 66 6.02 12.92 -15.73
C PHE A 66 4.62 13.01 -15.08
N PRO A 67 3.90 14.15 -15.11
CA PRO A 67 2.55 14.20 -14.56
C PRO A 67 1.61 13.15 -15.18
N GLY A 68 1.76 12.87 -16.47
CA GLY A 68 1.01 11.81 -17.14
C GLY A 68 1.39 10.41 -16.65
N GLN A 69 2.67 10.18 -16.31
CA GLN A 69 3.10 8.91 -15.72
C GLN A 69 2.49 8.70 -14.33
N VAL A 70 2.41 9.75 -13.51
CA VAL A 70 1.76 9.70 -12.20
C VAL A 70 0.27 9.39 -12.34
N ASP A 71 -0.42 10.07 -13.25
CA ASP A 71 -1.84 9.82 -13.57
C ASP A 71 -2.06 8.36 -13.98
N GLN A 72 -1.17 7.82 -14.83
CA GLN A 72 -1.26 6.45 -15.30
C GLN A 72 -1.01 5.42 -14.19
N VAL A 73 -0.05 5.65 -13.28
CA VAL A 73 0.16 4.79 -12.10
C VAL A 73 -1.09 4.74 -11.23
N LEU A 74 -1.68 5.91 -10.94
CA LEU A 74 -2.89 6.01 -10.12
C LEU A 74 -4.10 5.37 -10.82
N HIS A 75 -4.20 5.48 -12.14
CA HIS A 75 -5.19 4.76 -12.94
C HIS A 75 -5.03 3.24 -12.80
N ASN A 76 -3.81 2.72 -12.88
CA ASN A 76 -3.53 1.29 -12.75
C ASN A 76 -3.87 0.76 -11.35
N LEU A 77 -3.55 1.53 -10.30
CA LEU A 77 -3.96 1.23 -8.93
C LEU A 77 -5.48 1.21 -8.79
N ARG A 78 -6.17 2.23 -9.33
CA ARG A 78 -7.63 2.32 -9.30
C ARG A 78 -8.28 1.12 -9.99
N ALA A 79 -7.77 0.71 -11.14
CA ALA A 79 -8.25 -0.50 -11.83
C ALA A 79 -8.07 -1.76 -10.97
N THR A 80 -6.92 -1.88 -10.30
CA THR A 80 -6.63 -3.01 -9.40
C THR A 80 -7.54 -3.02 -8.17
N LEU A 81 -7.76 -1.87 -7.53
CA LEU A 81 -8.69 -1.72 -6.41
C LEU A 81 -10.13 -2.05 -6.83
N ASN A 82 -10.58 -1.51 -7.97
CA ASN A 82 -11.93 -1.75 -8.50
C ASN A 82 -12.18 -3.23 -8.78
N SER A 83 -11.15 -4.00 -9.19
CA SER A 83 -11.28 -5.45 -9.40
C SER A 83 -11.63 -6.23 -8.11
N ALA A 84 -11.35 -5.64 -6.94
CA ALA A 84 -11.73 -6.17 -5.62
C ALA A 84 -12.94 -5.45 -5.00
N GLY A 85 -13.65 -4.60 -5.77
CA GLY A 85 -14.75 -3.78 -5.29
C GLY A 85 -14.33 -2.67 -4.32
N MET A 86 -13.09 -2.20 -4.42
CA MET A 86 -12.51 -1.15 -3.58
C MET A 86 -12.19 0.12 -4.40
N ASP A 87 -12.04 1.25 -3.71
CA ASP A 87 -11.58 2.53 -4.23
C ASP A 87 -10.39 3.08 -3.41
N PHE A 88 -9.97 4.33 -3.66
CA PHE A 88 -8.85 4.92 -2.90
C PHE A 88 -9.18 5.17 -1.42
N ASP A 89 -10.46 5.28 -1.02
CA ASP A 89 -10.83 5.41 0.39
C ASP A 89 -10.59 4.12 1.17
N ASN A 90 -10.51 2.98 0.47
CA ASN A 90 -10.13 1.70 1.07
C ASN A 90 -8.63 1.60 1.36
N VAL A 91 -7.78 2.45 0.78
CA VAL A 91 -6.33 2.36 0.94
C VAL A 91 -5.94 2.84 2.34
N VAL A 92 -5.19 2.01 3.05
CA VAL A 92 -4.71 2.26 4.41
C VAL A 92 -3.22 2.56 4.46
N TRP A 93 -2.46 2.05 3.49
CA TRP A 93 -1.02 2.25 3.40
C TRP A 93 -0.52 2.27 1.95
N MET A 94 0.50 3.07 1.67
CA MET A 94 1.09 3.24 0.34
C MET A 94 2.59 3.54 0.40
N ASN A 95 3.39 2.90 -0.46
CA ASN A 95 4.73 3.38 -0.79
C ASN A 95 4.77 3.94 -2.21
N VAL A 96 5.36 5.12 -2.34
CA VAL A 96 5.67 5.77 -3.60
C VAL A 96 7.19 5.72 -3.81
N TYR A 97 7.61 5.12 -4.91
CA TYR A 97 9.01 5.09 -5.34
C TYR A 97 9.19 6.03 -6.52
N LEU A 98 10.16 6.92 -6.44
CA LEU A 98 10.54 7.87 -7.49
C LEU A 98 12.00 7.64 -7.89
N THR A 99 12.37 7.90 -9.13
CA THR A 99 13.80 7.87 -9.54
C THR A 99 14.49 9.22 -9.38
N SER A 100 13.75 10.28 -9.02
CA SER A 100 14.28 11.64 -8.87
C SER A 100 13.55 12.39 -7.76
N ILE A 101 14.31 13.03 -6.87
CA ILE A 101 13.75 13.92 -5.85
C ILE A 101 13.08 15.16 -6.47
N GLY A 102 13.53 15.59 -7.65
CA GLY A 102 12.95 16.73 -8.37
C GLY A 102 11.52 16.48 -8.87
N ASP A 103 11.09 15.23 -8.88
CA ASP A 103 9.76 14.82 -9.35
C ASP A 103 8.69 14.88 -8.25
N ILE A 104 9.07 15.06 -6.98
CA ILE A 104 8.12 15.06 -5.85
C ILE A 104 7.02 16.10 -6.05
N ALA A 105 7.36 17.35 -6.36
CA ALA A 105 6.36 18.42 -6.49
C ALA A 105 5.34 18.13 -7.61
N GLY A 106 5.80 17.62 -8.76
CA GLY A 106 4.90 17.24 -9.87
C GLY A 106 4.06 16.00 -9.55
N MET A 107 4.57 15.09 -8.71
CA MET A 107 3.82 13.94 -8.23
C MET A 107 2.72 14.37 -7.26
N GLU A 108 3.04 15.21 -6.28
CA GLU A 108 2.09 15.71 -5.28
C GLU A 108 0.89 16.41 -5.94
N GLU A 109 1.12 17.23 -6.97
CA GLU A 109 0.05 17.92 -7.70
C GLU A 109 -1.01 16.95 -8.28
N VAL A 110 -0.56 15.84 -8.87
CA VAL A 110 -1.44 14.83 -9.44
C VAL A 110 -2.03 13.93 -8.36
N TYR A 111 -1.22 13.52 -7.38
CA TYR A 111 -1.61 12.65 -6.28
C TYR A 111 -2.81 13.21 -5.51
N TRP A 112 -2.76 14.47 -5.09
CA TRP A 112 -3.83 15.05 -4.28
C TRP A 112 -5.16 15.21 -5.02
N ARG A 113 -5.12 15.36 -6.35
CA ARG A 113 -6.34 15.37 -7.18
C ARG A 113 -7.06 14.02 -7.16
N GLU A 114 -6.31 12.93 -7.14
CA GLU A 114 -6.85 11.56 -7.27
C GLU A 114 -7.21 10.90 -5.94
N ILE A 115 -6.44 11.17 -4.88
CA ILE A 115 -6.62 10.57 -3.54
C ILE A 115 -7.70 11.27 -2.73
N GLY A 116 -7.88 12.58 -2.93
CA GLY A 116 -8.92 13.35 -2.23
C GLY A 116 -8.66 13.51 -0.74
N SER A 117 -9.74 13.52 0.06
CA SER A 117 -9.71 13.93 1.48
C SER A 117 -9.43 12.80 2.47
N SER A 118 -9.20 11.57 2.00
CA SER A 118 -8.98 10.39 2.84
C SER A 118 -7.64 9.70 2.52
N PRO A 119 -6.49 10.40 2.60
CA PRO A 119 -5.19 9.80 2.26
C PRO A 119 -4.83 8.62 3.16
N PRO A 120 -4.06 7.64 2.65
CA PRO A 120 -3.52 6.54 3.44
C PRO A 120 -2.31 6.98 4.27
N ALA A 121 -1.82 6.08 5.12
CA ALA A 121 -0.45 6.20 5.61
C ALA A 121 0.51 6.06 4.41
N ARG A 122 1.51 6.95 4.28
CA ARG A 122 2.34 7.03 3.07
C ARG A 122 3.83 7.13 3.38
N THR A 123 4.62 6.53 2.49
CA THR A 123 6.07 6.73 2.41
C THR A 123 6.42 7.14 0.98
N VAL A 124 7.27 8.14 0.81
CA VAL A 124 7.82 8.55 -0.49
C VAL A 124 9.33 8.39 -0.46
N LEU A 125 9.89 7.70 -1.45
CA LEU A 125 11.31 7.36 -1.52
C LEU A 125 11.87 7.69 -2.89
N THR A 126 13.12 8.14 -2.92
CA THR A 126 13.90 8.15 -4.16
C THR A 126 14.76 6.89 -4.24
N VAL A 127 14.65 6.14 -5.32
CA VAL A 127 15.37 4.89 -5.59
C VAL A 127 16.30 5.05 -6.79
N ALA A 128 17.32 4.21 -6.89
CA ALA A 128 18.32 4.29 -7.96
C ALA A 128 17.73 4.02 -9.36
N ALA A 129 16.79 3.08 -9.45
CA ALA A 129 16.10 2.73 -10.70
C ALA A 129 14.81 1.96 -10.40
N LEU A 130 13.89 1.98 -11.37
CA LEU A 130 12.69 1.15 -11.40
C LEU A 130 12.68 0.28 -12.66
N PRO A 131 11.91 -0.82 -12.68
CA PRO A 131 11.81 -1.71 -13.84
C PRO A 131 11.52 -0.96 -15.13
N ASP A 132 12.18 -1.39 -16.22
CA ASP A 132 11.99 -0.86 -17.58
C ASP A 132 12.17 0.67 -17.72
N GLY A 133 12.91 1.29 -16.80
CA GLY A 133 13.18 2.73 -16.80
C GLY A 133 11.95 3.57 -16.45
N ASP A 134 11.03 3.03 -15.64
CA ASP A 134 9.96 3.84 -15.06
C ASP A 134 10.51 4.93 -14.13
N ARG A 135 9.75 6.01 -13.95
CA ARG A 135 10.13 7.11 -13.03
C ARG A 135 9.36 7.09 -11.73
N ILE A 136 8.24 6.38 -11.71
CA ILE A 136 7.37 6.23 -10.57
C ILE A 136 6.79 4.81 -10.53
N GLU A 137 6.77 4.23 -9.33
CA GLU A 137 6.07 2.98 -9.03
C GLU A 137 5.39 3.13 -7.67
N ILE A 138 4.15 2.64 -7.54
CA ILE A 138 3.42 2.70 -6.27
C ILE A 138 2.86 1.33 -5.93
N ASN A 139 3.04 0.90 -4.67
CA ASN A 139 2.31 -0.23 -4.10
C ASN A 139 1.39 0.25 -2.98
N CYS A 140 0.39 -0.55 -2.62
CA CYS A 140 -0.50 -0.20 -1.54
C CYS A 140 -1.16 -1.41 -0.86
N ILE A 141 -1.71 -1.15 0.32
CA ILE A 141 -2.59 -2.06 1.06
C ILE A 141 -3.94 -1.37 1.21
N ALA A 142 -5.01 -2.10 0.91
CA ALA A 142 -6.37 -1.64 1.07
C ALA A 142 -7.21 -2.63 1.90
N VAL A 143 -8.23 -2.14 2.58
CA VAL A 143 -9.14 -2.94 3.40
C VAL A 143 -10.59 -2.72 2.97
N GLN A 144 -11.41 -3.77 2.94
CA GLN A 144 -12.83 -3.66 2.58
C GLN A 144 -13.62 -2.86 3.63
N ASP A 145 -13.26 -3.04 4.90
CA ASP A 145 -13.93 -2.39 6.02
C ASP A 145 -13.41 -0.95 6.23
N LYS A 146 -14.14 0.01 5.66
CA LYS A 146 -13.89 1.43 5.86
C LYS A 146 -14.37 1.94 7.22
N ALA A 147 -15.29 1.25 7.89
CA ALA A 147 -15.93 1.74 9.11
C ALA A 147 -14.93 1.82 10.28
N HIS A 148 -13.92 0.96 10.28
CA HIS A 148 -12.87 0.93 11.29
C HIS A 148 -11.55 1.57 10.81
N ARG A 149 -11.58 2.33 9.71
CA ARG A 149 -10.44 3.10 9.21
C ARG A 149 -10.39 4.48 9.87
N ARG A 150 -9.31 4.78 10.59
CA ARG A 150 -9.13 6.04 11.33
C ARG A 150 -7.71 6.58 11.17
N ALA A 151 -7.59 7.86 10.79
CA ALA A 151 -6.32 8.56 10.85
C ALA A 151 -5.92 8.86 12.31
N ILE A 152 -4.65 8.60 12.62
CA ILE A 152 -4.06 8.86 13.94
C ILE A 152 -3.11 10.04 13.81
N TRP A 153 -3.40 11.07 14.61
CA TRP A 153 -2.61 12.29 14.70
C TRP A 153 -2.18 12.48 16.14
N PRO A 154 -0.87 12.46 16.45
CA PRO A 154 -0.41 12.84 17.77
C PRO A 154 -0.77 14.30 18.08
N GLU A 155 -0.95 14.59 19.36
CA GLU A 155 -1.31 15.94 19.81
C GLU A 155 -0.22 16.95 19.42
N GLY A 156 -0.64 18.09 18.87
CA GLY A 156 0.25 19.19 18.48
C GLY A 156 1.10 18.94 17.23
N TRP A 157 0.92 17.82 16.53
CA TRP A 157 1.57 17.58 15.24
C TRP A 157 0.90 18.38 14.12
N PRO A 158 1.67 18.81 13.10
CA PRO A 158 1.13 19.55 11.97
C PRO A 158 0.12 18.68 11.22
N SER A 159 -1.04 19.25 10.91
CA SER A 159 -2.07 18.66 10.06
C SER A 159 -2.67 19.74 9.18
N GLY A 160 -3.23 19.36 8.04
CA GLY A 160 -3.83 20.31 7.11
C GLY A 160 -4.27 19.67 5.79
N PRO A 161 -4.76 20.50 4.85
CA PRO A 161 -4.96 20.06 3.48
C PRO A 161 -3.67 19.48 2.92
N HIS A 162 -3.78 18.41 2.12
CA HIS A 162 -2.63 17.79 1.45
C HIS A 162 -1.53 17.32 2.43
N SER A 163 -1.92 16.87 3.62
CA SER A 163 -1.03 16.25 4.60
C SER A 163 -1.39 14.78 4.77
N ASP A 164 -0.40 13.89 4.70
CA ASP A 164 -0.61 12.48 5.02
C ASP A 164 -0.72 12.28 6.54
N PRO A 165 -1.61 11.40 7.01
CA PRO A 165 -1.70 11.08 8.43
C PRO A 165 -0.45 10.33 8.90
N PRO A 166 0.06 10.58 10.12
CA PRO A 166 1.20 9.84 10.68
C PRO A 166 0.95 8.33 10.76
N ALA A 167 -0.30 7.93 10.96
CA ALA A 167 -0.73 6.55 10.80
C ALA A 167 -2.22 6.43 10.42
N ILE A 168 -2.58 5.30 9.83
CA ILE A 168 -3.97 4.85 9.66
C ILE A 168 -4.15 3.59 10.49
N GLN A 169 -5.12 3.61 11.41
CA GLN A 169 -5.63 2.40 12.05
C GLN A 169 -6.75 1.82 11.20
N ALA A 170 -6.73 0.50 10.96
CA ALA A 170 -7.80 -0.24 10.33
C ALA A 170 -8.08 -1.52 11.11
N GLY A 171 -9.19 -1.55 11.83
CA GLY A 171 -9.47 -2.59 12.82
C GLY A 171 -8.35 -2.67 13.86
N ASP A 172 -7.73 -3.85 13.97
CA ASP A 172 -6.66 -4.13 14.94
C ASP A 172 -5.24 -3.81 14.42
N VAL A 173 -5.11 -3.38 13.16
CA VAL A 173 -3.81 -3.11 12.54
C VAL A 173 -3.57 -1.60 12.44
N LEU A 174 -2.37 -1.17 12.82
CA LEU A 174 -1.90 0.20 12.65
C LEU A 174 -0.84 0.25 11.53
N TYR A 175 -1.09 1.06 10.52
CA TYR A 175 -0.18 1.32 9.41
C TYR A 175 0.47 2.68 9.61
N LEU A 176 1.80 2.72 9.73
CA LEU A 176 2.54 3.97 9.91
C LEU A 176 2.95 4.56 8.57
N SER A 177 2.84 5.89 8.45
CA SER A 177 3.58 6.66 7.45
C SER A 177 5.06 6.68 7.81
N ALA A 178 5.91 7.03 6.84
CA ALA A 178 7.32 7.21 7.11
C ALA A 178 7.55 8.23 8.23
N GLN A 179 8.33 7.82 9.23
CA GLN A 179 8.75 8.69 10.33
C GLN A 179 10.23 9.03 10.12
N GLY A 180 10.50 10.26 9.67
CA GLY A 180 11.86 10.76 9.47
C GLY A 180 12.48 11.34 10.74
N GLY A 181 13.76 11.75 10.64
CA GLY A 181 14.52 12.33 11.74
C GLY A 181 14.25 13.82 12.02
N ALA A 182 13.21 14.41 11.42
CA ALA A 182 12.82 15.78 11.69
C ALA A 182 11.93 15.85 12.94
N ASP A 183 12.17 16.84 13.79
CA ASP A 183 11.28 17.17 14.89
C ASP A 183 9.92 17.64 14.33
N PRO A 184 8.79 17.04 14.74
CA PRO A 184 7.49 17.29 14.13
C PRO A 184 6.92 18.69 14.42
N HIS A 185 7.43 19.39 15.44
CA HIS A 185 6.96 20.72 15.81
C HIS A 185 7.78 21.84 15.16
N THR A 186 9.07 21.61 14.92
CA THR A 186 10.01 22.60 14.42
C THR A 186 10.47 22.34 12.97
N GLY A 187 10.28 21.11 12.48
CA GLY A 187 10.76 20.66 11.17
C GLY A 187 12.28 20.51 11.07
N LYS A 188 13.02 20.65 12.17
CA LYS A 188 14.48 20.63 12.17
C LYS A 188 15.01 19.21 12.32
N LEU A 189 16.05 18.89 11.56
CA LEU A 189 16.85 17.68 11.75
C LEU A 189 17.81 17.87 12.92
N ALA A 190 18.19 16.76 13.55
CA ALA A 190 19.34 16.74 14.46
C ALA A 190 20.64 17.11 13.72
N SER A 191 21.69 17.45 14.48
CA SER A 191 22.98 17.82 13.89
C SER A 191 23.80 16.65 13.36
N ASP A 192 23.42 15.42 13.70
CA ASP A 192 24.09 14.19 13.28
C ASP A 192 23.09 13.07 12.98
N PHE A 193 23.57 12.03 12.28
CA PHE A 193 22.77 10.89 11.84
C PHE A 193 22.19 10.10 13.02
N ALA A 194 22.96 9.92 14.11
CA ALA A 194 22.49 9.21 15.29
C ALA A 194 21.30 9.94 15.94
N GLY A 195 21.34 11.26 15.99
CA GLY A 195 20.25 12.11 16.45
C GLY A 195 19.04 12.02 15.53
N GLU A 196 19.23 11.96 14.19
CA GLU A 196 18.13 11.73 13.25
C GLU A 196 17.46 10.37 13.45
N VAL A 197 18.25 9.30 13.64
CA VAL A 197 17.73 7.96 13.95
C VAL A 197 16.95 7.97 15.26
N LYS A 198 17.49 8.60 16.30
CA LYS A 198 16.80 8.74 17.59
C LYS A 198 15.48 9.50 17.40
N GLN A 199 15.48 10.63 16.70
CA GLN A 199 14.28 11.42 16.45
C GLN A 199 13.23 10.63 15.67
N ALA A 200 13.65 9.85 14.66
CA ALA A 200 12.74 8.98 13.90
C ALA A 200 12.08 7.92 14.78
N LEU A 201 12.83 7.28 15.68
CA LEU A 201 12.29 6.29 16.63
C LEU A 201 11.40 6.93 17.71
N ASP A 202 11.73 8.15 18.15
CA ASP A 202 10.89 8.93 19.07
C ASP A 202 9.56 9.29 18.37
N ASN A 203 9.60 9.73 17.11
CA ASN A 203 8.43 10.00 16.28
C ASN A 203 7.53 8.76 16.16
N VAL A 204 8.10 7.59 15.84
CA VAL A 204 7.36 6.31 15.83
C VAL A 204 6.71 6.04 17.18
N SER A 205 7.44 6.22 18.28
CA SER A 205 6.94 5.96 19.63
C SER A 205 5.75 6.86 19.98
N VAL A 206 5.80 8.13 19.60
CA VAL A 206 4.71 9.10 19.81
C VAL A 206 3.47 8.73 18.99
N VAL A 207 3.63 8.33 17.73
CA VAL A 207 2.52 7.86 16.89
C VAL A 207 1.87 6.59 17.46
N LEU A 208 2.67 5.63 17.92
CA LEU A 208 2.17 4.43 18.59
C LEU A 208 1.38 4.77 19.85
N GLN A 209 1.89 5.68 20.69
CA GLN A 209 1.19 6.11 21.90
C GLN A 209 -0.15 6.80 21.59
N ALA A 210 -0.20 7.61 20.53
CA ALA A 210 -1.45 8.23 20.06
C ALA A 210 -2.50 7.19 19.60
N ALA A 211 -2.04 6.00 19.19
CA ALA A 211 -2.89 4.84 18.88
C ALA A 211 -3.12 3.91 20.09
N HIS A 212 -2.69 4.28 21.30
CA HIS A 212 -2.68 3.43 22.50
C HIS A 212 -1.87 2.13 22.34
N MET A 213 -0.80 2.19 21.55
CA MET A 213 0.14 1.11 21.30
C MET A 213 1.55 1.45 21.80
N SER A 214 2.46 0.48 21.74
CA SER A 214 3.87 0.62 22.09
C SER A 214 4.76 -0.11 21.07
N THR A 215 6.07 0.03 21.19
CA THR A 215 7.04 -0.70 20.36
C THR A 215 6.89 -2.22 20.46
N LYS A 216 6.31 -2.75 21.54
CA LYS A 216 5.99 -4.18 21.69
C LYS A 216 4.90 -4.67 20.74
N ASN A 217 4.12 -3.75 20.15
CA ASN A 217 3.08 -4.06 19.17
C ASN A 217 3.63 -4.05 17.72
N VAL A 218 4.88 -3.63 17.51
CA VAL A 218 5.48 -3.55 16.18
C VAL A 218 5.89 -4.94 15.72
N VAL A 219 5.30 -5.38 14.60
CA VAL A 219 5.53 -6.71 14.02
C VAL A 219 6.41 -6.67 12.77
N TRP A 220 6.57 -5.50 12.15
CA TRP A 220 7.35 -5.32 10.93
C TRP A 220 7.90 -3.90 10.87
N VAL A 221 9.11 -3.77 10.35
CA VAL A 221 9.80 -2.49 10.12
C VAL A 221 10.54 -2.54 8.79
N ASN A 222 10.61 -1.40 8.10
CA ASN A 222 11.46 -1.23 6.93
C ASN A 222 12.24 0.09 7.04
N PRO A 223 13.48 0.06 7.56
CA PRO A 223 14.30 1.26 7.68
C PRO A 223 14.86 1.66 6.30
N TYR A 224 14.76 2.95 5.96
CA TYR A 224 15.37 3.53 4.78
C TYR A 224 16.45 4.53 5.19
N MET A 225 17.61 4.46 4.54
CA MET A 225 18.76 5.31 4.85
C MET A 225 19.30 5.93 3.57
N SER A 226 19.72 7.19 3.63
CA SER A 226 20.29 7.94 2.51
C SER A 226 21.72 7.52 2.15
N VAL A 227 22.41 6.83 3.06
CA VAL A 227 23.77 6.31 2.89
C VAL A 227 23.76 4.79 2.99
N GLY A 228 24.29 4.13 1.95
CA GLY A 228 24.61 2.71 2.03
C GLY A 228 25.86 2.51 2.89
N GLY A 229 25.77 1.71 3.96
CA GLY A 229 26.96 1.10 4.55
C GLY A 229 27.46 1.62 5.91
N GLN A 230 26.59 2.04 6.83
CA GLN A 230 26.92 2.01 8.26
C GLN A 230 26.06 0.95 8.96
N TYR A 231 26.27 -0.31 8.60
CA TYR A 231 25.99 -1.39 9.52
C TYR A 231 27.27 -1.58 10.32
N ASP A 232 27.24 -1.40 11.64
CA ASP A 232 28.33 -1.86 12.49
C ASP A 232 28.52 -3.36 12.20
N ALA A 233 29.72 -3.74 11.79
CA ALA A 233 30.11 -5.12 11.53
C ALA A 233 30.19 -5.94 12.82
#